data_AF-A0A4Y2H414-F1
#
_entry.id   AF-A0A4Y2H414-F1
#
_cell.length_a   1.000
_cell.length_b   1.000
_cell.length_c   1.000
_cell.angle_alpha   90.00
_cell.angle_beta   90.00
_cell.angle_gamma   90.00
#
_symmetry.space_group_name_H-M   'P 1'
#
loop_
_entity.id
_entity.type
_entity.pdbx_description
1 polymer ?
#
loop_
_entity_poly.entity_id
_entity_poly.type
_entity_poly.pdbx_seq_one_letter_code
_entity_poly.pdbx_strand_id
1 'polypeptide(L)'
;MIMSEDPQDQLTFPEEFLNSLTPSGLPPYELKLKIGCIIMLLRHLAPSKGLCNGTRLIVTKLQQNIIQAKNPLMVQRRFSFPESV
;
A
#
# COMPACT_ATOMS: atom_id res chain seq x y z
N MET A 1 -5.08 14.09 -1.68
CA MET A 1 -3.89 14.47 -2.46
C MET A 1 -4.28 14.29 -3.91
N ILE A 2 -4.72 15.38 -4.53
CA ILE A 2 -5.13 15.40 -5.94
C ILE A 2 -3.82 15.29 -6.72
N MET A 3 -3.63 14.19 -7.43
CA MET A 3 -2.54 14.11 -8.40
C MET A 3 -3.11 14.69 -9.69
N SER A 4 -2.87 15.98 -9.88
CA SER A 4 -3.17 16.68 -11.12
C SER A 4 -2.27 16.14 -12.22
N GLU A 5 -2.84 15.78 -13.37
CA GLU A 5 -2.11 15.29 -14.56
C GLU A 5 -1.68 16.46 -15.46
N ASP A 6 -1.29 17.59 -14.87
CA ASP A 6 -0.80 18.74 -15.63
C ASP A 6 0.73 18.59 -15.85
N PRO A 7 1.25 18.69 -17.09
CA PRO A 7 2.70 18.57 -17.36
C PRO A 7 3.58 19.57 -16.60
N GLN A 8 2.99 20.62 -16.01
CA GLN A 8 3.66 21.60 -15.14
C GLN A 8 3.95 21.05 -13.72
N ASP A 9 3.23 20.04 -13.24
CA ASP A 9 3.44 19.48 -11.90
C ASP A 9 4.69 18.60 -11.79
N GLN A 10 5.16 18.04 -12.92
CA GLN A 10 6.48 17.39 -12.99
C GLN A 10 7.65 18.35 -12.69
N LEU A 11 7.44 19.66 -12.83
CA LEU A 11 8.41 20.70 -12.46
C LEU A 11 8.27 21.17 -11.01
N THR A 12 7.17 20.84 -10.34
CA THR A 12 6.85 21.37 -9.00
C THR A 12 7.51 20.56 -7.88
N PHE A 13 7.86 19.29 -8.14
CA PHE A 13 8.55 18.42 -7.18
C PHE A 13 9.65 17.62 -7.87
N PRO A 14 10.88 18.14 -7.99
CA PRO A 14 11.99 17.39 -8.55
C PRO A 14 12.20 16.09 -7.76
N GLU A 15 12.67 15.02 -8.42
CA GLU A 15 12.92 13.72 -7.78
C GLU A 15 13.82 13.86 -6.56
N GLU A 16 14.80 14.77 -6.61
CA GLU A 16 15.69 15.12 -5.50
C GLU A 16 14.93 15.62 -4.26
N PHE A 17 13.88 16.43 -4.46
CA PHE A 17 13.02 16.89 -3.38
C PHE A 17 12.20 15.74 -2.80
N LEU A 18 11.58 14.92 -3.66
CA LEU A 18 10.82 13.74 -3.21
C LEU A 18 11.71 12.72 -2.48
N ASN A 19 12.95 12.53 -2.93
CA ASN A 19 13.94 11.64 -2.34
C ASN A 19 14.50 12.16 -1.01
N SER A 20 14.45 13.48 -0.77
CA SER A 20 14.79 14.09 0.52
C SER A 20 13.69 13.92 1.57
N LEU A 21 12.44 13.65 1.15
CA LEU A 21 11.33 13.44 2.07
C LEU A 21 11.50 12.09 2.76
N THR A 22 11.74 12.14 4.07
CA THR A 22 11.76 10.98 4.96
C THR A 22 10.56 11.05 5.90
N PRO A 23 9.34 10.77 5.40
CA PRO A 23 8.16 10.73 6.26
C PRO A 23 8.33 9.68 7.35
N SER A 24 8.07 10.08 8.60
CA SER A 24 8.17 9.20 9.76
C SER A 24 7.24 7.99 9.59
N GLY A 25 7.79 6.78 9.75
CA GLY A 25 7.03 5.53 9.65
C GLY A 25 6.96 4.90 8.25
N LEU A 26 7.63 5.47 7.25
CA LEU A 26 7.82 4.84 5.94
C LEU A 26 9.27 4.32 5.79
N PRO A 27 9.49 3.21 5.05
CA PRO A 27 10.83 2.75 4.76
C PRO A 27 11.61 3.80 3.94
N PRO A 28 12.92 3.96 4.16
CA PRO A 28 13.73 4.98 3.50
C PRO A 28 13.81 4.72 1.99
N TYR A 29 13.31 5.67 1.19
CA TYR A 29 13.35 5.92 -0.28
C TYR A 29 13.21 4.74 -1.27
N GLU A 30 13.57 3.52 -0.91
CA GLU A 30 13.60 2.33 -1.75
C GLU A 30 12.92 1.16 -1.03
N LEU A 31 11.86 0.62 -1.65
CA LEU A 31 11.14 -0.54 -1.13
C LEU A 31 11.61 -1.81 -1.85
N LYS A 32 12.54 -2.56 -1.23
CA LYS A 32 12.99 -3.87 -1.73
C LYS A 32 12.03 -4.97 -1.29
N LEU A 33 11.37 -5.61 -2.24
CA LEU A 33 10.45 -6.72 -2.00
C LEU A 33 11.01 -8.04 -2.54
N LYS A 34 10.62 -9.14 -1.90
CA LYS A 34 10.91 -10.50 -2.37
C LYS A 34 9.61 -11.31 -2.38
N ILE A 35 9.51 -12.26 -3.30
CA ILE A 35 8.40 -13.22 -3.28
C ILE A 35 8.44 -13.98 -1.94
N GLY A 36 7.29 -14.10 -1.28
CA GLY A 36 7.15 -14.71 0.04
C GLY A 36 7.35 -13.77 1.23
N CYS A 37 7.76 -12.50 1.03
CA CYS A 37 7.83 -11.56 2.15
C CYS A 37 6.44 -11.09 2.60
N ILE A 38 6.32 -10.72 3.87
CA ILE A 38 5.12 -10.10 4.43
C ILE A 38 5.22 -8.58 4.24
N ILE A 39 4.19 -8.00 3.63
CA ILE A 39 4.02 -6.56 3.49
C ILE A 39 2.82 -6.09 4.31
N MET A 40 2.81 -4.81 4.69
CA MET A 40 1.73 -4.18 5.43
C MET A 40 1.12 -3.06 4.60
N LEU A 41 -0.21 -3.01 4.51
CA LEU A 41 -0.89 -1.86 3.92
C LEU A 41 -0.76 -0.66 4.85
N LEU A 42 -0.31 0.47 4.30
CA LEU A 42 -0.20 1.74 5.05
C LEU A 42 -1.37 2.68 4.79
N ARG A 43 -2.26 2.33 3.86
CA ARG A 43 -3.46 3.10 3.50
C ARG A 43 -4.66 2.19 3.30
N HIS A 44 -5.85 2.76 3.45
CA HIS A 44 -7.11 2.07 3.20
C HIS A 44 -7.29 1.88 1.70
N LEU A 45 -7.29 0.62 1.23
CA LEU A 45 -7.49 0.31 -0.19
C LEU A 45 -8.92 -0.13 -0.46
N ALA A 46 -9.42 -1.07 0.34
CA ALA A 46 -10.79 -1.55 0.27
C ALA A 46 -11.24 -2.02 1.66
N PRO A 47 -11.67 -1.09 2.54
CA PRO A 47 -12.13 -1.42 3.89
C PRO A 47 -13.25 -2.46 3.91
N SER A 48 -14.18 -2.39 2.96
CA SER A 48 -15.29 -3.37 2.80
C SER A 48 -14.81 -4.79 2.54
N LYS A 49 -13.60 -4.97 1.99
CA LYS A 49 -12.96 -6.27 1.75
C LYS A 49 -11.92 -6.62 2.82
N GLY A 50 -11.85 -5.86 3.92
CA GLY A 50 -10.84 -6.06 4.97
C GLY A 50 -9.41 -5.67 4.55
N LEU A 51 -9.25 -4.83 3.52
CA LEU A 51 -7.96 -4.29 3.09
C LEU A 51 -7.78 -2.86 3.64
N CYS A 52 -7.51 -2.78 4.94
CA CYS A 52 -7.28 -1.54 5.68
C CYS A 52 -5.82 -1.38 6.11
N ASN A 53 -5.48 -0.24 6.70
CA ASN A 53 -4.15 0.06 7.22
C ASN A 53 -3.80 -0.98 8.31
N GLY A 54 -2.59 -1.49 8.29
CA GLY A 54 -2.14 -2.57 9.17
C GLY A 54 -2.40 -3.99 8.63
N THR A 55 -3.16 -4.15 7.54
CA THR A 55 -3.40 -5.48 6.94
C THR A 55 -2.09 -6.07 6.43
N ARG A 56 -1.78 -7.29 6.88
CA ARG A 56 -0.58 -8.03 6.45
C ARG A 56 -0.91 -8.95 5.29
N LEU A 57 -0.10 -8.90 4.23
CA LEU A 57 -0.24 -9.72 3.02
C LEU A 57 1.08 -10.40 2.69
N ILE A 58 1.03 -11.54 2.01
CA ILE A 58 2.21 -12.25 1.51
C ILE A 58 2.36 -11.97 0.03
N VAL A 59 3.53 -11.49 -0.39
CA VAL A 59 3.86 -11.26 -1.81
C VAL A 59 3.92 -12.61 -2.54
N THR A 60 3.15 -12.73 -3.62
CA THR A 60 3.08 -13.94 -4.45
C THR A 60 3.73 -13.74 -5.81
N LYS A 61 3.69 -12.51 -6.35
CA LYS A 61 4.29 -12.16 -7.64
C LYS A 61 4.64 -10.68 -7.65
N LEU A 62 5.74 -10.35 -8.32
CA LEU A 62 6.16 -8.97 -8.60
C LEU A 62 6.20 -8.80 -10.12
N GLN A 63 5.60 -7.71 -10.60
CA GLN A 63 5.56 -7.31 -12.01
C GLN A 63 5.92 -5.83 -12.10
N GLN A 64 6.14 -5.32 -13.33
CA GLN A 64 6.37 -3.90 -13.54
C GLN A 64 5.19 -3.09 -12.99
N ASN A 65 5.43 -2.32 -11.93
CA ASN A 65 4.45 -1.48 -11.22
C ASN A 65 3.28 -2.23 -10.56
N ILE A 66 3.32 -3.56 -10.44
CA ILE A 66 2.25 -4.35 -9.82
C ILE A 66 2.84 -5.32 -8.79
N ILE A 67 2.30 -5.27 -7.58
CA ILE A 67 2.59 -6.21 -6.49
C ILE A 67 1.35 -7.08 -6.29
N GLN A 68 1.47 -8.37 -6.61
CA GLN A 68 0.41 -9.33 -6.33
C GLN A 68 0.66 -9.97 -4.96
N ALA A 69 -0.26 -9.77 -4.03
CA ALA A 69 -0.17 -10.31 -2.68
C ALA A 69 -1.48 -10.98 -2.27
N LYS A 70 -1.40 -11.98 -1.39
CA LYS A 70 -2.56 -12.67 -0.83
C LYS A 70 -2.61 -12.51 0.68
N ASN A 71 -3.81 -12.43 1.24
CA ASN A 71 -3.99 -12.42 2.68
C ASN A 71 -3.82 -13.86 3.21
N PRO A 72 -2.83 -14.14 4.09
CA PRO A 72 -2.69 -15.46 4.68
C PRO A 72 -3.84 -15.83 5.63
N LEU A 73 -4.61 -14.86 6.13
CA LEU A 73 -5.63 -15.02 7.17
C LEU A 73 -7.07 -15.04 6.65
N MET A 74 -7.31 -14.88 5.34
CA MET A 74 -8.66 -14.91 4.76
C MET A 74 -9.33 -16.29 4.76
N VAL A 75 -8.70 -17.31 5.35
CA VAL A 75 -9.32 -18.63 5.54
C VAL A 75 -10.17 -18.71 6.82
N GLN A 76 -10.13 -17.75 7.76
CA GLN A 76 -10.86 -17.98 9.03
C GLN A 76 -11.31 -16.78 9.88
N ARG A 77 -11.70 -15.65 9.30
CA ARG A 77 -12.58 -14.71 10.03
C ARG A 77 -13.74 -14.27 9.16
N ARG A 78 -14.89 -14.93 9.36
CA ARG A 78 -16.20 -14.28 9.17
C ARG A 78 -16.18 -13.03 10.05
N PHE A 79 -15.86 -11.89 9.47
CA PHE A 79 -16.23 -10.62 10.09
C PHE A 79 -17.73 -10.46 9.87
N SER A 80 -18.53 -10.98 10.79
CA SER A 80 -19.92 -10.57 10.93
C SER A 80 -19.89 -9.11 11.39
N PHE A 81 -20.20 -8.20 10.47
CA PHE A 81 -20.59 -6.84 10.85
C PHE A 81 -21.93 -6.97 11.61
N PRO A 82 -22.07 -6.46 12.84
CA PRO A 82 -23.40 -6.32 13.41
C PRO A 82 -24.17 -5.32 12.55
N GLU A 83 -25.37 -5.68 12.11
CA GLU A 83 -26.29 -4.71 11.52
C GLU A 83 -26.51 -3.60 12.55
N SER A 84 -26.26 -2.36 12.13
CA SER A 84 -26.58 -1.17 12.89
C SER A 84 -28.09 -1.16 13.16
N VAL A 85 -28.47 -1.15 14.45
CA VAL A 85 -29.83 -0.87 14.91
C VAL A 85 -30.13 0.62 14.73
#